data_AF-A0A1G1HYN5-F1
#
_entry.id   AF-A0A1G1HYN5-F1
#
_cell.length_a   1.000
_cell.length_b   1.000
_cell.length_c   1.000
_cell.angle_alpha   90.00
_cell.angle_beta   90.00
_cell.angle_gamma   90.00
#
_symmetry.space_group_name_H-M   'P 1'
#
loop_
_entity.id
_entity.type
_entity.pdbx_description
1 polymer ?
#
loop_
_entity_poly.entity_id
_entity_poly.type
_entity_poly.pdbx_seq_one_letter_code
_entity_poly.pdbx_strand_id
1 'polypeptide(L)'
;MKFGTLLAREKVITPEQLEEALKNQVVYGGRLGTILLTLGHIDIETHKRLLSRHFGVPCASQPDIENAPRDVIERIPSDLVQKHGVHPIKIEGRRLHLAMSDPRNISVLDEISFLTGLMIVPYALPEIVLAYYLERNYGIPRREYHARLSELERLAIFGGRSPDRSRPDGTPARPVPESRLKAAEPPLVIPTGPLPLENAIEQMDAAPDRTRIGLTILQFARQYLSTAALFLVKTDEAIGWVGVSADGPLAAIGETILPLDGPSVLKTVKESGAIYFGPVASEPLNEALLRALGRERPATALVLPVQVRRRVVNLFYGDAGRSEIDPTLPARLSRLLAAAGTAYERLIVESKKKMEL
;
A
#
# COMPACT_ATOMS: atom_id res chain seq x y z
N MET A 1 25.52 -3.85 -3.24
CA MET A 1 25.17 -2.41 -3.18
C MET A 1 23.67 -2.28 -2.95
N LYS A 2 23.20 -1.31 -2.17
CA LYS A 2 21.75 -1.09 -1.94
C LYS A 2 21.20 -0.14 -3.01
N PHE A 3 19.92 -0.29 -3.37
CA PHE A 3 19.31 0.51 -4.43
C PHE A 3 19.31 2.02 -4.10
N GLY A 4 19.06 2.40 -2.85
CA GLY A 4 19.16 3.79 -2.37
C GLY A 4 20.56 4.40 -2.52
N THR A 5 21.61 3.63 -2.20
CA THR A 5 23.01 4.09 -2.38
C THR A 5 23.37 4.30 -3.85
N LEU A 6 22.81 3.49 -4.75
CA LEU A 6 23.01 3.63 -6.19
C LEU A 6 22.40 4.93 -6.71
N LEU A 7 21.15 5.20 -6.33
CA LEU A 7 20.41 6.41 -6.69
C LEU A 7 21.16 7.70 -6.30
N ALA A 8 21.67 7.75 -5.06
CA ALA A 8 22.43 8.89 -4.56
C ALA A 8 23.78 9.05 -5.27
N ARG A 9 24.50 7.93 -5.48
CA ARG A 9 25.82 7.94 -6.16
C ARG A 9 25.72 8.44 -7.60
N GLU A 10 24.65 8.09 -8.30
CA GLU A 10 24.42 8.54 -9.67
C GLU A 10 23.83 9.95 -9.78
N LYS A 11 23.59 10.62 -8.64
CA LYS A 11 22.96 11.96 -8.57
C LYS A 11 21.62 12.03 -9.32
N VAL A 12 20.92 10.90 -9.41
CA VAL A 12 19.59 10.83 -10.03
C VAL A 12 18.55 11.50 -9.13
N ILE A 13 18.77 11.46 -7.81
CA ILE A 13 17.93 12.10 -6.82
C ILE A 13 18.78 12.88 -5.82
N THR A 14 18.21 13.92 -5.22
CA THR A 14 18.85 14.67 -4.13
C THR A 14 18.65 13.97 -2.77
N PRO A 15 19.46 14.31 -1.75
CA PRO A 15 19.24 13.83 -0.39
C PRO A 15 17.84 14.14 0.14
N GLU A 16 17.28 15.29 -0.22
CA GLU A 16 15.94 15.73 0.17
C GLU A 16 14.86 14.85 -0.48
N GLN A 17 15.01 14.54 -1.78
CA GLN A 17 14.11 13.62 -2.50
C GLN A 17 14.18 12.20 -1.95
N LEU A 18 15.39 11.72 -1.59
CA LEU A 18 15.57 10.43 -0.95
C LEU A 18 14.91 10.39 0.44
N GLU A 19 15.10 11.45 1.22
CA GLU A 19 14.47 11.60 2.53
C GLU A 19 12.94 11.61 2.41
N GLU A 20 12.39 12.33 1.45
CA GLU A 20 10.95 12.33 1.18
C GLU A 20 10.45 10.93 0.80
N ALA A 21 11.13 10.24 -0.12
CA ALA A 21 10.74 8.90 -0.55
C ALA A 21 10.77 7.89 0.60
N LEU A 22 11.77 7.97 1.48
CA LEU A 22 11.85 7.14 2.68
C LEU A 22 10.72 7.42 3.68
N LYS A 23 10.37 8.69 3.89
CA LYS A 23 9.21 9.07 4.72
C LYS A 23 7.93 8.44 4.17
N ASN A 24 7.72 8.57 2.86
CA ASN A 24 6.58 7.97 2.17
C ASN A 24 6.62 6.43 2.27
N GLN A 25 7.79 5.81 2.19
CA GLN A 25 7.93 4.35 2.32
C GLN A 25 7.48 3.83 3.68
N VAL A 26 7.86 4.52 4.75
CA VAL A 26 7.50 4.11 6.11
C VAL A 26 6.01 4.29 6.38
N VAL A 27 5.42 5.38 5.87
CA VAL A 27 3.99 5.68 6.07
C VAL A 27 3.11 4.83 5.15
N TYR A 28 3.39 4.84 3.85
CA TYR A 28 2.53 4.22 2.83
C TYR A 28 2.96 2.81 2.42
N GLY A 29 4.15 2.36 2.83
CA GLY A 29 4.70 1.06 2.46
C GLY A 29 5.24 1.04 1.03
N GLY A 30 5.53 -0.15 0.52
CA GLY A 30 5.99 -0.36 -0.86
C GLY A 30 7.51 -0.29 -1.04
N ARG A 31 7.96 -0.49 -2.29
CA ARG A 31 9.37 -0.42 -2.67
C ARG A 31 9.79 1.03 -2.94
N LEU A 32 11.01 1.39 -2.54
CA LEU A 32 11.57 2.73 -2.71
C LEU A 32 11.48 3.22 -4.16
N GLY A 33 11.83 2.37 -5.13
CA GLY A 33 11.75 2.73 -6.55
C GLY A 33 10.33 3.04 -7.02
N THR A 34 9.32 2.30 -6.53
CA THR A 34 7.91 2.62 -6.81
C THR A 34 7.52 3.98 -6.22
N ILE A 35 7.93 4.27 -5.00
CA ILE A 35 7.63 5.54 -4.35
C ILE A 35 8.28 6.72 -5.08
N LEU A 36 9.53 6.56 -5.52
CA LEU A 36 10.22 7.58 -6.30
C LEU A 36 9.53 7.88 -7.64
N LEU A 37 8.97 6.85 -8.28
CA LEU A 37 8.12 7.04 -9.47
C LEU A 37 6.85 7.80 -9.13
N THR A 38 6.16 7.40 -8.07
CA THR A 38 4.90 8.03 -7.62
C THR A 38 5.08 9.49 -7.24
N LEU A 39 6.21 9.84 -6.62
CA LEU A 39 6.56 11.22 -6.27
C LEU A 39 7.04 12.05 -7.47
N GLY A 40 7.22 11.43 -8.65
CA GLY A 40 7.75 12.09 -9.85
C GLY A 40 9.24 12.43 -9.76
N HIS A 41 9.96 11.87 -8.78
CA HIS A 41 11.40 12.11 -8.61
C HIS A 41 12.24 11.37 -9.65
N ILE A 42 11.71 10.27 -10.19
CA ILE A 42 12.28 9.56 -11.34
C ILE A 42 11.15 9.16 -12.30
N ASP A 43 11.49 9.02 -13.58
CA ASP A 43 10.60 8.40 -14.57
C ASP A 43 10.81 6.88 -14.66
N ILE A 44 9.88 6.20 -15.34
CA ILE A 44 9.88 4.74 -15.45
C ILE A 44 11.12 4.20 -16.17
N GLU A 45 11.63 4.92 -17.16
CA GLU A 45 12.80 4.52 -17.94
C GLU A 45 14.09 4.67 -17.14
N THR A 46 14.18 5.71 -16.31
CA THR A 46 15.24 5.89 -15.32
C THR A 46 15.21 4.80 -14.27
N HIS A 47 14.03 4.45 -13.75
CA HIS A 47 13.90 3.34 -12.81
C HIS A 47 14.37 2.02 -13.44
N LYS A 48 13.92 1.69 -14.66
CA LYS A 48 14.37 0.48 -15.39
C LYS A 48 15.88 0.45 -15.59
N ARG A 49 16.48 1.56 -16.03
CA ARG A 49 17.93 1.68 -16.21
C ARG A 49 18.68 1.39 -14.91
N LEU A 50 18.22 1.96 -13.80
CA LEU A 50 18.81 1.75 -12.48
C LEU A 50 18.63 0.32 -11.98
N LEU A 51 17.47 -0.30 -12.17
CA LEU A 51 17.26 -1.71 -11.81
C LEU A 51 18.18 -2.63 -12.61
N SER A 52 18.31 -2.37 -13.91
CA SER A 52 19.21 -3.14 -14.77
C SER A 52 20.65 -3.10 -14.27
N ARG A 53 21.13 -1.91 -13.91
CA ARG A 53 22.47 -1.73 -13.35
C ARG A 53 22.62 -2.34 -11.96
N HIS A 54 21.59 -2.22 -11.11
CA HIS A 54 21.60 -2.75 -9.74
C HIS A 54 21.63 -4.28 -9.70
N PHE A 55 20.88 -4.92 -10.60
CA PHE A 55 20.79 -6.38 -10.66
C PHE A 55 21.77 -7.03 -11.62
N GLY A 56 22.33 -6.27 -12.57
CA GLY A 56 23.24 -6.80 -13.60
C GLY A 56 22.52 -7.59 -14.71
N VAL A 57 21.21 -7.41 -14.86
CA VAL A 57 20.38 -8.07 -15.87
C VAL A 57 19.49 -7.06 -16.58
N PRO A 58 19.13 -7.26 -17.86
CA PRO A 58 18.26 -6.32 -18.57
C PRO A 58 16.89 -6.19 -17.91
N CYS A 59 16.25 -5.02 -18.07
CA CYS A 59 14.82 -4.90 -17.75
C CYS A 59 13.97 -5.42 -18.90
N ALA A 60 12.84 -6.04 -18.58
CA ALA A 60 11.85 -6.44 -19.58
C ALA A 60 11.19 -5.19 -20.20
N SER A 61 11.00 -5.21 -21.52
CA SER A 61 10.26 -4.14 -22.20
C SER A 61 8.75 -4.37 -22.09
N GLN A 62 7.98 -3.29 -22.20
CA GLN A 62 6.52 -3.39 -22.20
C GLN A 62 6.00 -4.23 -23.38
N PRO A 63 6.50 -4.05 -24.63
CA PRO A 63 6.11 -4.92 -25.74
C PRO A 63 6.40 -6.40 -25.51
N ASP A 64 7.51 -6.75 -24.85
CA ASP A 64 7.83 -8.15 -24.55
C ASP A 64 6.77 -8.78 -23.63
N ILE A 65 6.31 -8.02 -22.63
CA ILE A 65 5.30 -8.50 -21.68
C ILE A 65 3.91 -8.56 -22.31
N GLU A 66 3.53 -7.55 -23.08
CA GLU A 66 2.21 -7.47 -23.73
C GLU A 66 2.03 -8.51 -24.84
N ASN A 67 3.12 -8.89 -25.52
CA ASN A 67 3.11 -9.89 -26.59
C ASN A 67 3.47 -11.31 -26.10
N ALA A 68 3.52 -11.53 -24.79
CA ALA A 68 3.82 -12.84 -24.23
C ALA A 68 2.75 -13.87 -24.68
N PRO A 69 3.15 -14.98 -25.33
CA PRO A 69 2.19 -15.99 -25.80
C PRO A 69 1.41 -16.60 -24.63
N ARG A 70 0.13 -16.88 -24.85
CA ARG A 70 -0.75 -17.38 -23.79
C ARG A 70 -0.29 -18.72 -23.22
N ASP A 71 0.18 -19.62 -24.07
CA ASP A 71 0.73 -20.91 -23.67
C ASP A 71 2.02 -20.77 -22.83
N VAL A 72 2.73 -19.64 -22.95
CA VAL A 72 3.90 -19.30 -22.12
C VAL A 72 3.46 -18.76 -20.76
N ILE A 73 2.48 -17.86 -20.73
CA ILE A 73 1.88 -17.30 -19.51
C ILE A 73 1.32 -18.43 -18.63
N GLU A 74 0.62 -19.39 -19.24
CA GLU A 74 -0.02 -20.51 -18.52
C GLU A 74 0.98 -21.61 -18.07
N ARG A 75 2.27 -21.50 -18.39
CA ARG A 75 3.28 -22.49 -17.94
C ARG A 75 3.60 -22.40 -16.46
N ILE A 76 3.42 -21.23 -15.86
CA ILE A 76 3.61 -21.05 -14.42
C ILE A 76 2.23 -20.91 -13.79
N PRO A 77 1.87 -21.80 -12.83
CA PRO A 77 0.66 -21.67 -12.04
C PRO A 77 0.51 -20.28 -11.41
N SER A 78 -0.72 -19.75 -11.40
CA SER A 78 -1.01 -18.38 -10.97
C SER A 78 -0.67 -18.12 -9.50
N ASP A 79 -0.75 -19.14 -8.65
CA ASP A 79 -0.33 -19.09 -7.24
C ASP A 79 1.17 -18.86 -7.09
N LEU A 80 1.99 -19.51 -7.92
CA LEU A 80 3.44 -19.26 -7.95
C LEU A 80 3.79 -17.90 -8.57
N VAL A 81 3.08 -17.50 -9.62
CA VAL A 81 3.17 -16.16 -10.21
C VAL A 81 2.92 -15.08 -9.15
N GLN A 82 1.86 -15.22 -8.36
CA GLN A 82 1.50 -14.30 -7.27
C GLN A 82 2.54 -14.32 -6.15
N LYS A 83 2.87 -15.52 -5.65
CA LYS A 83 3.78 -15.73 -4.52
C LYS A 83 5.16 -15.13 -4.81
N HIS A 84 5.67 -15.34 -6.01
CA HIS A 84 7.03 -14.95 -6.37
C HIS A 84 7.12 -13.60 -7.07
N GLY A 85 6.01 -13.07 -7.59
CA GLY A 85 6.01 -11.85 -8.38
C GLY A 85 6.88 -12.04 -9.61
N VAL A 86 6.42 -12.88 -10.54
CA VAL A 86 7.10 -13.21 -11.79
C VAL A 86 6.13 -13.19 -12.96
N HIS A 87 6.61 -12.90 -14.17
CA HIS A 87 5.77 -12.93 -15.39
C HIS A 87 6.56 -13.59 -16.55
N PRO A 88 6.10 -14.73 -17.08
CA PRO A 88 6.67 -15.39 -18.26
C PRO A 88 6.53 -14.53 -19.53
N ILE A 89 7.64 -14.29 -20.22
CA ILE A 89 7.69 -13.46 -21.43
C ILE A 89 7.61 -14.32 -22.68
N LYS A 90 8.59 -15.20 -22.87
CA LYS A 90 8.73 -16.05 -24.06
C LYS A 90 9.59 -17.26 -23.79
N ILE A 91 9.49 -18.26 -24.66
CA ILE A 91 10.37 -19.43 -24.65
C ILE A 91 11.19 -19.43 -25.94
N GLU A 92 12.51 -19.49 -25.79
CA GLU A 92 13.46 -19.61 -26.91
C GLU A 92 14.30 -20.88 -26.72
N GLY A 93 13.99 -21.93 -27.47
CA GLY A 93 14.61 -23.25 -27.30
C GLY A 93 14.30 -23.84 -25.91
N ARG A 94 15.35 -24.01 -25.08
CA ARG A 94 15.22 -24.48 -23.68
C ARG A 94 15.26 -23.35 -22.64
N ARG A 95 15.10 -22.10 -23.07
CA ARG A 95 15.22 -20.91 -22.21
C ARG A 95 13.86 -20.25 -22.01
N LEU A 96 13.45 -20.07 -20.76
CA LEU A 96 12.27 -19.29 -20.38
C LEU A 96 12.73 -17.89 -19.98
N HIS A 97 12.31 -16.88 -20.74
CA HIS A 97 12.54 -15.48 -20.40
C HIS A 97 11.50 -15.06 -19.36
N LEU A 98 11.94 -14.58 -18.22
CA LEU A 98 11.09 -14.36 -17.05
C LEU A 98 11.31 -12.95 -16.49
N ALA A 99 10.26 -12.13 -16.49
CA ALA A 99 10.27 -10.84 -15.80
C ALA A 99 10.08 -11.06 -14.29
N MET A 100 10.89 -10.38 -13.47
CA MET A 100 10.91 -10.54 -12.02
C MET A 100 11.11 -9.20 -11.32
N SER A 101 10.50 -9.07 -10.14
CA SER A 101 10.74 -7.91 -9.26
C SER A 101 12.10 -7.95 -8.56
N ASP A 102 12.63 -9.14 -8.26
CA ASP A 102 14.00 -9.36 -7.76
C ASP A 102 14.68 -10.54 -8.49
N PRO A 103 15.42 -10.26 -9.59
CA PRO A 103 16.17 -11.27 -10.34
C PRO A 103 17.27 -12.00 -9.57
N ARG A 104 17.65 -11.54 -8.36
CA ARG A 104 18.71 -12.20 -7.56
C ARG A 104 18.15 -13.28 -6.64
N ASN A 105 16.84 -13.49 -6.63
CA ASN A 105 16.24 -14.53 -5.81
C ASN A 105 16.47 -15.90 -6.45
N ILE A 106 17.63 -16.49 -6.18
CA ILE A 106 18.07 -17.77 -6.73
C ILE A 106 17.07 -18.88 -6.40
N SER A 107 16.50 -18.89 -5.20
CA SER A 107 15.49 -19.88 -4.81
C SER A 107 14.26 -19.86 -5.72
N VAL A 108 13.83 -18.67 -6.16
CA VAL A 108 12.69 -18.55 -7.10
C VAL A 108 13.09 -19.01 -8.50
N LEU A 109 14.31 -18.67 -8.94
CA LEU A 109 14.83 -19.13 -10.23
C LEU A 109 14.89 -20.67 -10.29
N ASP A 110 15.39 -21.30 -9.22
CA ASP A 110 15.51 -22.75 -9.11
C ASP A 110 14.14 -23.43 -9.04
N GLU A 111 13.19 -22.90 -8.24
CA GLU A 111 11.83 -23.42 -8.12
C GLU A 111 11.10 -23.40 -9.47
N ILE A 112 11.19 -22.29 -10.20
CA ILE A 112 10.56 -22.15 -11.53
C ILE A 112 11.28 -23.00 -12.58
N SER A 113 12.61 -23.07 -12.52
CA SER A 113 13.40 -23.92 -13.44
C SER A 113 13.03 -25.39 -13.26
N PHE A 114 12.96 -25.86 -12.02
CA PHE A 114 12.57 -27.23 -11.70
C PHE A 114 11.15 -27.55 -12.18
N LEU A 115 10.19 -26.66 -11.92
CA LEU A 115 8.80 -26.82 -12.33
C LEU A 115 8.65 -26.91 -13.86
N THR A 116 9.33 -26.02 -14.58
CA THR A 116 9.16 -25.86 -16.03
C THR A 116 10.08 -26.76 -16.85
N GLY A 117 11.16 -27.27 -16.26
CA GLY A 117 12.23 -28.00 -16.95
C GLY A 117 13.07 -27.11 -17.89
N LEU A 118 12.94 -25.79 -17.78
CA LEU A 118 13.57 -24.79 -18.64
C LEU A 118 14.65 -24.01 -17.88
N MET A 119 15.67 -23.56 -18.61
CA MET A 119 16.66 -22.62 -18.07
C MET A 119 16.05 -21.23 -17.97
N ILE A 120 16.13 -20.59 -16.81
CA ILE A 120 15.55 -19.26 -16.63
C ILE A 120 16.53 -18.19 -17.11
N VAL A 121 16.04 -17.28 -17.95
CA VAL A 121 16.72 -16.04 -18.35
C VAL A 121 16.00 -14.89 -17.65
N PRO A 122 16.54 -14.36 -16.55
CA PRO A 122 15.83 -13.37 -15.75
C PRO A 122 15.93 -11.98 -16.35
N TYR A 123 14.83 -11.25 -16.27
CA TYR A 123 14.72 -9.82 -16.59
C TYR A 123 14.19 -9.08 -15.37
N ALA A 124 14.75 -7.92 -15.06
CA ALA A 124 14.21 -7.05 -14.03
C ALA A 124 12.91 -6.37 -14.52
N LEU A 125 11.98 -6.11 -13.61
CA LEU A 125 10.81 -5.29 -13.89
C LEU A 125 10.40 -4.49 -12.66
N PRO A 126 10.08 -3.18 -12.77
CA PRO A 126 9.56 -2.41 -11.66
C PRO A 126 8.31 -3.07 -11.06
N GLU A 127 8.27 -3.15 -9.72
CA GLU A 127 7.22 -3.86 -8.98
C GLU A 127 5.81 -3.38 -9.36
N ILE A 128 5.63 -2.07 -9.55
CA ILE A 128 4.34 -1.49 -9.94
C ILE A 128 3.90 -1.91 -11.35
N VAL A 129 4.85 -2.01 -12.28
CA VAL A 129 4.58 -2.46 -13.65
C VAL A 129 4.26 -3.95 -13.66
N LEU A 130 5.01 -4.74 -12.89
CA LEU A 130 4.71 -6.15 -12.74
C LEU A 130 3.32 -6.37 -12.15
N ALA A 131 2.99 -5.68 -11.06
CA ALA A 131 1.67 -5.79 -10.41
C ALA A 131 0.52 -5.45 -11.36
N TYR A 132 0.71 -4.46 -12.25
CA TYR A 132 -0.25 -4.14 -13.30
C TYR A 132 -0.50 -5.33 -14.24
N TYR A 133 0.56 -5.98 -14.72
CA TYR A 133 0.43 -7.15 -15.61
C TYR A 133 -0.06 -8.40 -14.90
N LEU A 134 0.21 -8.55 -13.61
CA LEU A 134 -0.34 -9.67 -12.82
C LEU A 134 -1.85 -9.55 -12.66
N GLU A 135 -2.35 -8.34 -12.38
CA GLU A 135 -3.78 -8.07 -12.34
C GLU A 135 -4.41 -8.31 -13.72
N ARG A 136 -3.83 -7.74 -14.78
CA ARG A 136 -4.36 -7.85 -16.15
C ARG A 136 -4.39 -9.29 -16.67
N ASN A 137 -3.33 -10.05 -16.48
CA ASN A 137 -3.17 -11.36 -17.14
C ASN A 137 -3.63 -12.54 -16.27
N TYR A 138 -3.67 -12.38 -14.95
CA TYR A 138 -4.00 -13.46 -14.02
C TYR A 138 -5.15 -13.12 -13.06
N GLY A 139 -5.69 -11.89 -13.09
CA GLY A 139 -6.71 -11.44 -12.14
C GLY A 139 -6.19 -11.30 -10.70
N ILE A 140 -4.87 -11.25 -10.50
CA ILE A 140 -4.26 -11.17 -9.17
C ILE A 140 -4.40 -9.73 -8.66
N PRO A 141 -5.08 -9.48 -7.54
CA PRO A 141 -5.27 -8.13 -7.02
C PRO A 141 -3.93 -7.51 -6.64
N ARG A 142 -3.78 -6.22 -6.91
CA ARG A 142 -2.55 -5.50 -6.55
C ARG A 142 -2.43 -5.42 -5.03
N ARG A 143 -1.19 -5.44 -4.53
CA ARG A 143 -0.91 -5.15 -3.12
C ARG A 143 -1.50 -3.80 -2.71
N GLU A 144 -1.86 -3.68 -1.42
CA GLU A 144 -2.47 -2.47 -0.84
C GLU A 144 -1.87 -1.17 -1.37
N TYR A 145 -0.54 -0.99 -1.29
CA TYR A 145 0.08 0.27 -1.72
C TYR A 145 -0.16 0.61 -3.21
N HIS A 146 -0.17 -0.39 -4.09
CA HIS A 146 -0.41 -0.20 -5.53
C HIS A 146 -1.88 0.03 -5.86
N ALA A 147 -2.78 -0.66 -5.15
CA ALA A 147 -4.21 -0.45 -5.27
C ALA A 147 -4.59 1.00 -4.91
N ARG A 148 -3.88 1.56 -3.93
CA ARG A 148 -4.03 2.91 -3.39
C ARG A 148 -3.37 4.03 -4.21
N LEU A 149 -2.80 3.73 -5.38
CA LEU A 149 -2.30 4.80 -6.26
C LEU A 149 -3.47 5.51 -6.94
N SER A 150 -3.47 6.85 -6.89
CA SER A 150 -4.46 7.68 -7.56
C SER A 150 -4.36 7.53 -9.08
N GLU A 151 -5.40 7.93 -9.80
CA GLU A 151 -5.42 7.82 -11.26
C GLU A 151 -4.33 8.67 -11.91
N LEU A 152 -4.05 9.86 -11.36
CA LEU A 152 -2.98 10.74 -11.81
C LEU A 152 -1.60 10.10 -11.64
N GLU A 153 -1.34 9.48 -10.49
CA GLU A 153 -0.08 8.77 -10.23
C GLU A 153 0.10 7.60 -11.21
N ARG A 154 -0.97 6.87 -11.52
CA ARG A 154 -0.92 5.79 -12.52
C ARG A 154 -0.60 6.35 -13.91
N LEU A 155 -1.31 7.40 -14.35
CA LEU A 155 -1.08 8.02 -15.66
C LEU A 155 0.34 8.57 -15.80
N ALA A 156 0.87 9.17 -14.75
CA ALA A 156 2.26 9.65 -14.72
C ALA A 156 3.27 8.50 -14.90
N ILE A 157 3.04 7.36 -14.24
CA ILE A 157 3.92 6.18 -14.34
C ILE A 157 3.87 5.54 -15.74
N PHE A 158 2.70 5.51 -16.37
CA PHE A 158 2.49 4.88 -17.68
C PHE A 158 2.53 5.87 -18.86
N GLY A 159 3.00 7.11 -18.65
CA GLY A 159 3.25 8.09 -19.71
C GLY A 159 1.98 8.53 -20.45
N GLY A 160 0.86 8.70 -19.75
CA GLY A 160 -0.39 9.21 -20.33
C GLY A 160 -1.19 8.21 -21.18
N ARG A 161 -0.72 6.97 -21.33
CA ARG A 161 -1.59 5.88 -21.80
C ARG A 161 -2.45 5.46 -20.62
N SER A 162 -3.76 5.68 -20.74
CA SER A 162 -4.69 5.03 -19.82
C SER A 162 -4.42 3.52 -19.91
N PRO A 163 -4.20 2.82 -18.78
CA PRO A 163 -4.14 1.37 -18.80
C PRO A 163 -5.44 0.88 -19.45
N ASP A 164 -5.31 0.39 -20.67
CA ASP A 164 -6.45 0.04 -21.53
C ASP A 164 -7.34 -0.97 -20.80
N ARG A 165 -8.45 -0.48 -20.23
CA ARG A 165 -9.51 -1.32 -19.64
C ARG A 165 -10.38 -1.97 -20.73
N SER A 166 -10.13 -1.67 -22.01
CA SER A 166 -11.04 -1.89 -23.14
C SER A 166 -10.71 -3.11 -24.00
N ARG A 167 -9.98 -4.11 -23.48
CA ARG A 167 -9.92 -5.44 -24.11
C ARG A 167 -10.48 -6.53 -23.19
N PRO A 168 -11.76 -6.89 -23.38
CA PRO A 168 -12.28 -8.18 -22.94
C PRO A 168 -12.01 -9.21 -24.05
N ASP A 169 -10.77 -9.68 -24.21
CA ASP A 169 -10.50 -10.79 -25.14
C ASP A 169 -10.74 -12.13 -24.42
N GLY A 170 -12.02 -12.52 -24.47
CA GLY A 170 -12.52 -13.87 -24.69
C GLY A 170 -11.58 -15.03 -24.39
N THR A 171 -11.48 -15.40 -23.12
CA THR A 171 -11.58 -16.81 -22.74
C THR A 171 -12.26 -16.84 -21.38
N PRO A 172 -13.27 -17.71 -21.15
CA PRO A 172 -13.79 -17.86 -19.81
C PRO A 172 -12.62 -18.19 -18.89
N ALA A 173 -12.36 -17.26 -17.95
CA ALA A 173 -11.54 -17.56 -16.80
C ALA A 173 -12.10 -18.86 -16.24
N ARG A 174 -11.31 -19.94 -16.27
CA ARG A 174 -11.63 -21.11 -15.46
C ARG A 174 -11.87 -20.54 -14.06
N PRO A 175 -13.01 -20.84 -13.42
CA PRO A 175 -13.23 -20.38 -12.06
C PRO A 175 -12.05 -20.88 -11.25
N VAL A 176 -11.21 -19.95 -10.80
CA VAL A 176 -10.22 -20.25 -9.77
C VAL A 176 -11.07 -20.74 -8.61
N PRO A 177 -10.92 -21.99 -8.15
CA PRO A 177 -11.70 -22.48 -7.03
C PRO A 177 -11.53 -21.47 -5.89
N GLU A 178 -12.64 -20.93 -5.39
CA GLU A 178 -12.68 -19.93 -4.30
C GLU A 178 -11.86 -20.36 -3.08
N SER A 179 -11.58 -21.67 -2.96
CA SER A 179 -10.76 -22.28 -1.93
C SER A 179 -9.24 -22.04 -2.03
N ARG A 180 -8.71 -21.39 -3.08
CA ARG A 180 -7.27 -21.08 -3.19
C ARG A 180 -6.90 -19.60 -3.22
N LEU A 181 -7.88 -18.68 -3.11
CA LEU A 181 -7.64 -17.22 -3.01
C LEU A 181 -7.07 -16.77 -1.64
N LYS A 182 -6.89 -17.69 -0.68
CA LYS A 182 -6.27 -17.39 0.62
C LYS A 182 -4.76 -17.66 0.62
N ALA A 183 -4.04 -16.91 -0.19
CA ALA A 183 -2.76 -16.36 0.26
C ALA A 183 -2.90 -14.82 0.35
N ALA A 184 -4.01 -14.36 0.93
CA ALA A 184 -4.00 -13.09 1.62
C ALA A 184 -2.89 -13.17 2.66
N GLU A 185 -2.12 -12.08 2.84
CA GLU A 185 -1.46 -11.86 4.13
C GLU A 185 -2.46 -12.23 5.22
N PRO A 186 -2.06 -12.98 6.27
CA PRO A 186 -3.00 -13.46 7.28
C PRO A 186 -3.89 -12.29 7.69
N PRO A 187 -5.23 -12.47 7.69
CA PRO A 187 -6.16 -11.37 7.88
C PRO A 187 -5.70 -10.59 9.10
N LEU A 188 -5.55 -9.27 8.96
CA LEU A 188 -5.08 -8.39 10.03
C LEU A 188 -5.93 -8.63 11.27
N VAL A 189 -5.43 -9.45 12.20
CA VAL A 189 -6.13 -9.78 13.43
C VAL A 189 -5.89 -8.60 14.36
N ILE A 190 -6.91 -7.77 14.51
CA ILE A 190 -6.90 -6.71 15.52
C ILE A 190 -7.10 -7.41 16.86
N PRO A 191 -6.11 -7.40 17.77
CA PRO A 191 -6.23 -8.11 19.03
C PRO A 191 -7.46 -7.63 19.80
N THR A 192 -8.10 -8.54 20.52
CA THR A 192 -9.25 -8.27 21.39
C THR A 192 -8.80 -8.14 22.83
N GLY A 193 -9.59 -7.45 23.66
CA GLY A 193 -9.32 -7.27 25.08
C GLY A 193 -8.85 -5.85 25.45
N PRO A 194 -8.88 -5.52 26.75
CA PRO A 194 -8.58 -4.16 27.18
C PRO A 194 -7.10 -3.84 26.96
N LEU A 195 -6.85 -2.66 26.40
CA LEU A 195 -5.52 -2.11 26.19
C LEU A 195 -5.47 -0.75 26.90
N PRO A 196 -4.87 -0.68 28.11
CA PRO A 196 -4.63 0.58 28.80
C PRO A 196 -3.79 1.53 27.94
N LEU A 197 -4.00 2.85 28.10
CA LEU A 197 -3.31 3.85 27.30
C LEU A 197 -1.79 3.76 27.40
N GLU A 198 -1.27 3.57 28.61
CA GLU A 198 0.19 3.52 28.84
C GLU A 198 0.79 2.29 28.14
N ASN A 199 0.17 1.11 28.25
CA ASN A 199 0.59 -0.08 27.50
C ASN A 199 0.46 0.09 25.98
N ALA A 200 -0.53 0.85 25.50
CA ALA A 200 -0.66 1.16 24.08
C ALA A 200 0.50 2.02 23.59
N ILE A 201 0.90 3.03 24.38
CA ILE A 201 2.05 3.90 24.10
C ILE A 201 3.36 3.07 24.09
N GLU A 202 3.58 2.21 25.08
CA GLU A 202 4.73 1.30 25.11
C GLU A 202 4.79 0.41 23.85
N GLN A 203 3.65 -0.08 23.38
CA GLN A 203 3.58 -0.85 22.13
C GLN A 203 3.88 -0.02 20.89
N MET A 204 3.59 1.29 20.86
CA MET A 204 4.03 2.19 19.78
C MET A 204 5.55 2.34 19.77
N ASP A 205 6.14 2.49 20.95
CA ASP A 205 7.59 2.63 21.12
C ASP A 205 8.36 1.37 20.69
N ALA A 206 7.74 0.20 20.82
CA ALA A 206 8.30 -1.07 20.37
C ALA A 206 7.85 -1.51 18.97
N ALA A 207 7.01 -0.73 18.27
CA ALA A 207 6.42 -1.13 17.00
C ALA A 207 7.49 -1.39 15.91
N PRO A 208 7.58 -2.60 15.32
CA PRO A 208 8.60 -2.91 14.31
C PRO A 208 8.27 -2.32 12.93
N ASP A 209 7.01 -2.01 12.68
CA ASP A 209 6.51 -1.49 11.41
C ASP A 209 5.24 -0.67 11.61
N ARG A 210 4.80 -0.02 10.52
CA ARG A 210 3.56 0.76 10.48
C ARG A 210 2.32 -0.09 10.79
N THR A 211 2.27 -1.35 10.37
CA THR A 211 1.10 -2.21 10.55
C THR A 211 0.82 -2.38 12.03
N ARG A 212 1.87 -2.58 12.84
CA ARG A 212 1.72 -2.66 14.29
C ARG A 212 1.20 -1.36 14.91
N ILE A 213 1.65 -0.20 14.42
CA ILE A 213 1.13 1.11 14.85
C ILE A 213 -0.38 1.19 14.59
N GLY A 214 -0.82 0.93 13.36
CA GLY A 214 -2.23 0.98 12.98
C GLY A 214 -3.10 0.01 13.80
N LEU A 215 -2.65 -1.22 13.98
CA LEU A 215 -3.36 -2.23 14.77
C LEU A 215 -3.49 -1.84 16.24
N THR A 216 -2.46 -1.23 16.83
CA THR A 216 -2.47 -0.78 18.23
C THR A 216 -3.46 0.37 18.43
N ILE A 217 -3.54 1.32 17.48
CA ILE A 217 -4.55 2.39 17.49
C ILE A 217 -5.96 1.79 17.48
N LEU A 218 -6.23 0.85 16.56
CA LEU A 218 -7.56 0.26 16.43
C LEU A 218 -7.94 -0.64 17.62
N GLN A 219 -6.97 -1.39 18.17
CA GLN A 219 -7.16 -2.17 19.39
C GLN A 219 -7.53 -1.27 20.57
N PHE A 220 -6.88 -0.11 20.71
CA PHE A 220 -7.24 0.84 21.75
C PHE A 220 -8.64 1.43 21.52
N ALA A 221 -8.91 1.89 20.30
CA ALA A 221 -10.14 2.59 19.93
C ALA A 221 -11.39 1.72 20.05
N ARG A 222 -11.34 0.45 19.66
CA ARG A 222 -12.49 -0.47 19.68
C ARG A 222 -13.03 -0.78 21.08
N GLN A 223 -12.30 -0.42 22.14
CA GLN A 223 -12.79 -0.51 23.52
C GLN A 223 -13.88 0.54 23.82
N TYR A 224 -13.91 1.62 23.05
CA TYR A 224 -14.77 2.80 23.30
C TYR A 224 -15.68 3.16 22.13
N LEU A 225 -15.33 2.70 20.93
CA LEU A 225 -16.00 3.05 19.68
C LEU A 225 -16.56 1.81 19.01
N SER A 226 -17.78 1.92 18.49
CA SER A 226 -18.39 0.87 17.67
C SER A 226 -17.67 0.68 16.35
N THR A 227 -17.12 1.76 15.80
CA THR A 227 -16.38 1.75 14.55
C THR A 227 -15.17 2.66 14.64
N ALA A 228 -14.04 2.20 14.12
CA ALA A 228 -12.82 2.97 14.00
C ALA A 228 -12.08 2.61 12.71
N ALA A 229 -11.52 3.61 12.03
CA ALA A 229 -10.76 3.43 10.81
C ALA A 229 -9.59 4.40 10.73
N LEU A 230 -8.52 3.96 10.08
CA LEU A 230 -7.37 4.78 9.73
C LEU A 230 -7.33 4.98 8.22
N PHE A 231 -7.07 6.22 7.83
CA PHE A 231 -6.87 6.64 6.45
C PHE A 231 -5.45 7.15 6.28
N LEU A 232 -4.78 6.77 5.21
CA LEU A 232 -3.51 7.34 4.74
C LEU A 232 -3.82 8.64 4.01
N VAL A 233 -3.12 9.73 4.35
CA VAL A 233 -3.36 11.04 3.76
C VAL A 233 -2.37 11.34 2.66
N LYS A 234 -2.84 11.45 1.42
CA LYS A 234 -2.07 12.02 0.30
C LYS A 234 -2.42 13.49 0.08
N THR A 235 -1.78 14.10 -0.93
CA THR A 235 -1.88 15.54 -1.24
C THR A 235 -3.33 16.01 -1.40
N ASP A 236 -4.19 15.20 -1.99
CA ASP A 236 -5.57 15.51 -2.38
C ASP A 236 -6.57 14.40 -2.04
N GLU A 237 -6.13 13.29 -1.46
CA GLU A 237 -6.98 12.13 -1.17
C GLU A 237 -6.69 11.54 0.23
N ALA A 238 -7.72 10.95 0.84
CA ALA A 238 -7.64 10.09 2.01
C ALA A 238 -7.95 8.65 1.58
N ILE A 239 -7.00 7.74 1.82
CA ILE A 239 -7.09 6.38 1.36
C ILE A 239 -7.26 5.45 2.54
N GLY A 240 -8.33 4.65 2.56
CA GLY A 240 -8.61 3.74 3.66
C GLY A 240 -7.48 2.71 3.82
N TRP A 241 -7.02 2.56 5.05
CA TRP A 241 -5.91 1.68 5.39
C TRP A 241 -6.38 0.44 6.12
N VAL A 242 -6.89 0.62 7.32
CA VAL A 242 -7.35 -0.47 8.18
C VAL A 242 -8.50 0.05 9.05
N GLY A 243 -9.45 -0.81 9.35
CA GLY A 243 -10.63 -0.43 10.13
C GLY A 243 -11.28 -1.61 10.81
N VAL A 244 -12.08 -1.31 11.82
CA VAL A 244 -12.81 -2.25 12.65
C VAL A 244 -14.18 -1.68 12.99
N SER A 245 -15.19 -2.54 12.95
CA SER A 245 -16.53 -2.29 13.48
C SER A 245 -16.83 -3.29 14.60
N ALA A 246 -18.02 -3.17 15.20
CA ALA A 246 -18.55 -4.12 16.17
C ALA A 246 -18.61 -5.55 15.60
N ASP A 247 -18.89 -5.67 14.30
CA ASP A 247 -19.05 -6.95 13.60
C ASP A 247 -17.71 -7.56 13.15
N GLY A 248 -16.60 -6.81 13.26
CA GLY A 248 -15.26 -7.29 12.92
C GLY A 248 -14.47 -6.32 12.04
N PRO A 249 -13.39 -6.79 11.38
CA PRO A 249 -12.57 -5.96 10.52
C PRO A 249 -13.35 -5.42 9.30
N LEU A 250 -13.13 -4.15 8.96
CA LEU A 250 -13.70 -3.53 7.76
C LEU A 250 -12.87 -3.90 6.53
N ALA A 251 -13.08 -5.09 5.96
CA ALA A 251 -12.26 -5.61 4.86
C ALA A 251 -12.20 -4.66 3.63
N ALA A 252 -13.32 -4.01 3.28
CA ALA A 252 -13.42 -3.12 2.13
C ALA A 252 -12.73 -1.75 2.32
N ILE A 253 -12.28 -1.42 3.54
CA ILE A 253 -11.67 -0.11 3.80
C ILE A 253 -10.40 0.09 2.99
N GLY A 254 -9.64 -0.98 2.72
CA GLY A 254 -8.37 -0.91 2.00
C GLY A 254 -8.49 -0.42 0.54
N GLU A 255 -9.68 -0.55 -0.04
CA GLU A 255 -10.02 -0.16 -1.41
C GLU A 255 -10.65 1.24 -1.50
N THR A 256 -10.94 1.85 -0.35
CA THR A 256 -11.61 3.15 -0.28
C THR A 256 -10.65 4.28 -0.59
N ILE A 257 -10.98 5.13 -1.55
CA ILE A 257 -10.29 6.39 -1.85
C ILE A 257 -11.31 7.52 -1.75
N LEU A 258 -11.06 8.49 -0.87
CA LEU A 258 -11.92 9.64 -0.63
C LEU A 258 -11.20 10.91 -1.07
N PRO A 259 -11.72 11.66 -2.06
CA PRO A 259 -11.21 12.97 -2.40
C PRO A 259 -11.26 13.94 -1.22
N LEU A 260 -10.27 14.81 -1.11
CA LEU A 260 -10.16 15.90 -0.13
C LEU A 260 -10.20 17.27 -0.80
N ASP A 261 -10.81 17.35 -1.99
CA ASP A 261 -11.03 18.56 -2.76
C ASP A 261 -12.28 19.34 -2.28
N GLY A 262 -13.31 18.64 -1.82
CA GLY A 262 -14.56 19.21 -1.30
C GLY A 262 -14.69 19.28 0.23
N PRO A 263 -15.74 19.93 0.75
CA PRO A 263 -16.05 19.98 2.19
C PRO A 263 -16.23 18.58 2.78
N SER A 264 -15.45 18.26 3.82
CA SER A 264 -15.57 17.01 4.57
C SER A 264 -14.91 17.13 5.93
N VAL A 265 -15.33 16.30 6.89
CA VAL A 265 -14.68 16.23 8.21
C VAL A 265 -13.22 15.81 8.10
N LEU A 266 -12.88 14.95 7.14
CA LEU A 266 -11.50 14.52 6.88
C LEU A 266 -10.64 15.67 6.37
N LYS A 267 -11.15 16.49 5.44
CA LYS A 267 -10.44 17.67 4.93
C LYS A 267 -10.22 18.69 6.05
N THR A 268 -11.26 18.97 6.84
CA THR A 268 -11.16 19.91 7.97
C THR A 268 -10.05 19.51 8.94
N VAL A 269 -9.95 18.24 9.33
CA VAL A 269 -8.90 17.77 10.24
C VAL A 269 -7.53 17.76 9.58
N LYS A 270 -7.44 17.37 8.29
CA LYS A 270 -6.17 17.42 7.54
C LYS A 270 -5.60 18.84 7.49
N GLU A 271 -6.44 19.84 7.19
CA GLU A 271 -6.00 21.22 6.99
C GLU A 271 -5.72 21.94 8.31
N SER A 272 -6.59 21.77 9.31
CA SER A 272 -6.42 22.41 10.62
C SER A 272 -5.36 21.73 11.47
N GLY A 273 -5.13 20.42 11.28
CA GLY A 273 -4.36 19.60 12.22
C GLY A 273 -5.01 19.48 13.61
N ALA A 274 -6.27 19.91 13.76
CA ALA A 274 -7.02 19.91 15.01
C ALA A 274 -7.99 18.73 15.09
N ILE A 275 -8.38 18.39 16.32
CA ILE A 275 -9.37 17.34 16.56
C ILE A 275 -10.74 17.84 16.14
N TYR A 276 -11.50 17.00 15.44
CA TYR A 276 -12.92 17.18 15.22
C TYR A 276 -13.70 16.23 16.12
N PHE A 277 -14.59 16.77 16.95
CA PHE A 277 -15.48 16.00 17.81
C PHE A 277 -16.88 16.61 17.72
N GLY A 278 -17.79 15.97 16.98
CA GLY A 278 -19.10 16.55 16.72
C GLY A 278 -19.94 15.79 15.69
N PRO A 279 -21.11 16.34 15.32
CA PRO A 279 -22.05 15.71 14.39
C PRO A 279 -21.55 15.79 12.95
N VAL A 280 -21.61 14.68 12.21
CA VAL A 280 -21.17 14.65 10.81
C VAL A 280 -22.18 15.39 9.92
N ALA A 281 -21.74 16.49 9.30
CA ALA A 281 -22.55 17.27 8.36
C ALA A 281 -22.93 16.45 7.12
N SER A 282 -24.11 16.76 6.56
CA SER A 282 -24.70 16.09 5.39
C SER A 282 -24.05 16.50 4.07
N GLU A 283 -22.77 16.21 3.92
CA GLU A 283 -21.98 16.53 2.71
C GLU A 283 -21.72 15.28 1.86
N PRO A 284 -21.65 15.38 0.52
CA PRO A 284 -21.44 14.21 -0.36
C PRO A 284 -20.22 13.36 0.00
N LEU A 285 -19.10 14.00 0.38
CA LEU A 285 -17.87 13.31 0.78
C LEU A 285 -17.98 12.65 2.16
N ASN A 286 -18.73 13.25 3.09
CA ASN A 286 -19.02 12.63 4.38
C ASN A 286 -19.94 11.42 4.22
N GLU A 287 -20.93 11.50 3.32
CA GLU A 287 -21.79 10.36 2.97
C GLU A 287 -21.01 9.23 2.29
N ALA A 288 -20.04 9.57 1.43
CA ALA A 288 -19.13 8.58 0.85
C ALA A 288 -18.27 7.89 1.91
N LEU A 289 -17.73 8.64 2.87
CA LEU A 289 -17.02 8.11 4.03
C LEU A 289 -17.90 7.15 4.84
N LEU A 290 -19.12 7.55 5.20
CA LEU A 290 -20.03 6.71 5.99
C LEU A 290 -20.40 5.42 5.25
N ARG A 291 -20.67 5.50 3.94
CA ARG A 291 -20.90 4.32 3.10
C ARG A 291 -19.71 3.38 3.07
N ALA A 292 -18.49 3.91 2.92
CA ALA A 292 -17.27 3.11 2.93
C ALA A 292 -17.04 2.38 4.26
N LEU A 293 -17.50 2.98 5.37
CA LEU A 293 -17.45 2.37 6.70
C LEU A 293 -18.63 1.43 6.99
N GLY A 294 -19.60 1.31 6.08
CA GLY A 294 -20.85 0.56 6.30
C GLY A 294 -21.70 1.15 7.41
N ARG A 295 -21.70 2.48 7.57
CA ARG A 295 -22.34 3.19 8.69
C ARG A 295 -23.54 4.02 8.24
N GLU A 296 -24.57 4.00 9.07
CA GLU A 296 -25.52 5.10 9.11
C GLU A 296 -24.90 6.33 9.80
N ARG A 297 -25.51 7.50 9.62
CA ARG A 297 -25.00 8.75 10.21
C ARG A 297 -24.99 8.68 11.74
N PRO A 298 -23.80 8.77 12.39
CA PRO A 298 -23.70 8.71 13.84
C PRO A 298 -24.16 10.02 14.49
N ALA A 299 -24.47 9.97 15.79
CA ALA A 299 -24.77 11.15 16.59
C ALA A 299 -23.53 12.05 16.75
N THR A 300 -22.37 11.44 16.95
CA THR A 300 -21.09 12.13 17.07
C THR A 300 -20.00 11.28 16.44
N ALA A 301 -19.14 11.93 15.65
CA ALA A 301 -17.92 11.33 15.14
C ALA A 301 -16.71 12.04 15.73
N LEU A 302 -15.64 11.28 15.82
CA LEU A 302 -14.34 11.73 16.30
C LEU A 302 -13.33 11.53 15.16
N VAL A 303 -12.71 12.62 14.71
CA VAL A 303 -11.67 12.59 13.69
C VAL A 303 -10.41 13.26 14.22
N LEU A 304 -9.27 12.56 14.16
CA LEU A 304 -7.99 13.06 14.66
C LEU A 304 -6.88 12.86 13.63
N PRO A 305 -5.91 13.78 13.57
CA PRO A 305 -4.72 13.59 12.74
C PRO A 305 -3.65 12.79 13.48
N VAL A 306 -2.97 11.90 12.77
CA VAL A 306 -1.64 11.43 13.15
C VAL A 306 -0.63 12.30 12.42
N GLN A 307 0.20 13.01 13.17
CA GLN A 307 1.17 13.95 12.63
C GLN A 307 2.58 13.40 12.78
N VAL A 308 3.36 13.52 11.71
CA VAL A 308 4.81 13.33 11.73
C VAL A 308 5.42 14.70 11.51
N ARG A 309 6.13 15.21 12.51
CA ARG A 309 6.52 16.63 12.63
C ARG A 309 5.32 17.58 12.52
N ARG A 310 5.07 18.13 11.34
CA ARG A 310 3.97 19.08 11.05
C ARG A 310 3.03 18.60 9.93
N ARG A 311 3.26 17.39 9.39
CA ARG A 311 2.47 16.85 8.28
C ARG A 311 1.51 15.80 8.82
N VAL A 312 0.23 15.93 8.48
CA VAL A 312 -0.77 14.89 8.74
C VAL A 312 -0.50 13.72 7.79
N VAL A 313 -0.17 12.56 8.36
CA VAL A 313 0.15 11.33 7.59
C VAL A 313 -0.97 10.31 7.65
N ASN A 314 -1.74 10.28 8.74
CA ASN A 314 -2.97 9.53 8.84
C ASN A 314 -4.11 10.40 9.39
N LEU A 315 -5.33 10.03 9.04
CA LEU A 315 -6.54 10.46 9.73
C LEU A 315 -7.15 9.24 10.42
N PHE A 316 -7.37 9.38 11.72
CA PHE A 316 -8.21 8.46 12.48
C PHE A 316 -9.65 8.96 12.39
N TYR A 317 -10.58 8.04 12.11
CA TYR A 317 -12.00 8.23 12.26
C TYR A 317 -12.52 7.23 13.30
N GLY A 318 -13.47 7.64 14.13
CA GLY A 318 -14.31 6.68 14.83
C GLY A 318 -15.60 7.26 15.38
N ASP A 319 -16.56 6.37 15.62
CA ASP A 319 -17.90 6.70 16.07
C ASP A 319 -18.47 5.59 16.99
N ALA A 320 -19.46 5.95 17.81
CA ALA A 320 -20.22 5.03 18.66
C ALA A 320 -21.69 4.88 18.19
N GLY A 321 -21.95 5.14 16.92
CA GLY A 321 -23.29 5.13 16.33
C GLY A 321 -24.21 6.17 16.96
N ARG A 322 -25.26 5.70 17.61
CA ARG A 322 -26.22 6.55 18.33
C ARG A 322 -25.86 6.72 19.81
N SER A 323 -24.85 6.00 20.31
CA SER A 323 -24.38 6.10 21.68
C SER A 323 -23.50 7.34 21.88
N GLU A 324 -23.47 7.85 23.11
CA GLU A 324 -22.56 8.92 23.49
C GLU A 324 -21.11 8.41 23.54
N ILE A 325 -20.18 9.29 23.17
CA ILE A 325 -18.75 9.04 23.28
C ILE A 325 -18.25 9.68 24.58
N ASP A 326 -17.49 8.93 25.36
CA ASP A 326 -16.82 9.43 26.57
C ASP A 326 -16.05 10.74 26.27
N PRO A 327 -16.36 11.85 26.97
CA PRO A 327 -15.75 13.16 26.70
C PRO A 327 -14.24 13.20 26.98
N THR A 328 -13.69 12.23 27.71
CA THR A 328 -12.25 12.11 27.96
C THR A 328 -11.51 11.35 26.85
N LEU A 329 -12.24 10.60 26.02
CA LEU A 329 -11.66 9.78 24.95
C LEU A 329 -10.85 10.60 23.93
N PRO A 330 -11.29 11.79 23.45
CA PRO A 330 -10.51 12.59 22.52
C PRO A 330 -9.11 12.93 23.05
N ALA A 331 -8.97 13.27 24.34
CA ALA A 331 -7.67 13.57 24.96
C ALA A 331 -6.76 12.33 25.03
N ARG A 332 -7.34 11.17 25.37
CA ARG A 332 -6.60 9.90 25.43
C ARG A 332 -6.14 9.41 24.05
N LEU A 333 -7.02 9.50 23.05
CA LEU A 333 -6.66 9.20 21.67
C LEU A 333 -5.60 10.16 21.13
N SER A 334 -5.71 11.45 21.43
CA SER A 334 -4.69 12.44 21.04
C SER A 334 -3.30 12.07 21.57
N ARG A 335 -3.19 11.66 22.85
CA ARG A 335 -1.92 11.15 23.42
C ARG A 335 -1.40 9.92 22.67
N LEU A 336 -2.28 8.97 22.36
CA LEU A 336 -1.90 7.75 21.63
C LEU A 336 -1.43 8.05 20.20
N LEU A 337 -2.14 8.93 19.48
CA LEU A 337 -1.80 9.28 18.10
C LEU A 337 -0.53 10.14 18.02
N ALA A 338 -0.22 10.93 19.06
CA ALA A 338 1.07 11.59 19.19
C ALA A 338 2.22 10.57 19.31
N ALA A 339 2.05 9.53 20.14
CA ALA A 339 3.02 8.43 20.24
C ALA A 339 3.17 7.67 18.91
N ALA A 340 2.08 7.47 18.16
CA ALA A 340 2.14 6.91 16.81
C ALA A 340 2.97 7.78 15.84
N GLY A 341 2.84 9.12 15.93
CA GLY A 341 3.67 10.08 15.20
C GLY A 341 5.16 9.91 15.50
N THR A 342 5.53 9.81 16.78
CA THR A 342 6.90 9.54 17.22
C THR A 342 7.42 8.18 16.74
N ALA A 343 6.58 7.15 16.78
CA ALA A 343 6.94 5.82 16.27
C ALA A 343 7.23 5.84 14.76
N TYR A 344 6.43 6.56 13.96
CA TYR A 344 6.73 6.78 12.55
C TYR A 344 8.07 7.50 12.36
N GLU A 345 8.37 8.54 13.14
CA GLU A 345 9.66 9.25 13.07
C GLU A 345 10.85 8.33 13.34
N ARG A 346 10.73 7.45 14.36
CA ARG A 346 11.74 6.42 14.65
C ARG A 346 11.97 5.52 13.44
N LEU A 347 10.90 4.94 12.88
CA LEU A 347 10.97 4.04 11.74
C LEU A 347 11.59 4.71 10.49
N ILE A 348 11.31 6.00 10.28
CA ILE A 348 11.94 6.80 9.21
C ILE A 348 13.44 6.91 9.41
N VAL A 349 13.89 7.23 10.62
CA VAL A 349 15.34 7.34 10.94
C VAL A 349 16.04 6.00 10.79
N GLU A 350 15.44 4.91 11.26
CA GLU A 350 15.98 3.56 11.09
C GLU A 350 16.09 3.15 9.62
N SER A 351 15.08 3.48 8.81
CA SER A 351 15.11 3.22 7.37
C SER A 351 16.22 3.98 6.66
N LYS A 352 16.50 5.23 7.07
CA LYS A 352 17.66 6.01 6.57
C LYS A 352 18.99 5.33 6.90
N LYS A 353 19.21 4.98 8.18
CA LYS A 353 20.45 4.29 8.63
C LYS A 353 20.68 2.98 7.88
N LYS A 354 19.61 2.19 7.67
CA LYS A 354 19.67 0.94 6.89
C LYS A 354 20.01 1.17 5.42
N MET A 355 19.88 2.37 4.88
CA MET A 355 20.22 2.66 3.48
C MET A 355 21.57 3.36 3.29
N GLU A 356 22.11 4.02 4.32
CA GLU A 356 23.44 4.65 4.28
C GLU A 356 24.58 3.66 4.56
N LEU A 357 24.32 2.63 5.39
CA LEU A 357 25.16 1.43 5.57
C LEU A 357 24.95 0.46 4.41
#